data_AF-H8H316-F1
#
_entry.id   AF-H8H316-F1
#
_cell.length_a   1.000
_cell.length_b   1.000
_cell.length_c   1.000
_cell.angle_alpha   90.00
_cell.angle_beta   90.00
_cell.angle_gamma   90.00
#
_symmetry.space_group_name_H-M   'P 1'
#
loop_
_entity.id
_entity.type
_entity.pdbx_description
1 polymer ?
#
loop_
_entity_poly.entity_id
_entity_poly.type
_entity_poly.pdbx_seq_one_letter_code
_entity_poly.pdbx_strand_id
1 'polypeptide(L)'
;MTNLHRILSLLQRLHQVLALFCTPAFHVEQLLTGEDRRTLHLVFCPAEGFSVYATYWPEDEGDPAVDTDTYATPRSLRGALDHFRRMGAGEAAWQRAQACRSGQFLANHSAVLLVATSYGEKARDLHGYSNMQAFLAAFTRLDEQREPGQPRSLIGYSGSHEVAWQAVFDNVPWGPVARRQVHALTGL
;
A
#
# COMPACT_ATOMS: atom_id res chain seq x y z
N MET A 1 26.55 -16.25 -37.72
CA MET A 1 25.85 -16.24 -36.41
C MET A 1 24.57 -15.37 -36.38
N THR A 2 24.01 -14.97 -37.54
CA THR A 2 22.91 -14.00 -37.65
C THR A 2 21.50 -14.61 -37.72
N ASN A 3 21.35 -15.85 -38.20
CA ASN A 3 20.03 -16.50 -38.35
C ASN A 3 19.46 -17.02 -37.02
N LEU A 4 20.29 -17.58 -36.14
CA LEU A 4 19.83 -18.11 -34.85
C LEU A 4 19.26 -17.01 -33.95
N HIS A 5 19.93 -15.86 -33.87
CA HIS A 5 19.46 -14.71 -33.10
C HIS A 5 18.13 -14.15 -33.64
N ARG A 6 17.98 -14.09 -34.97
CA ARG A 6 16.71 -13.66 -35.59
C ARG A 6 15.58 -14.62 -35.26
N ILE A 7 15.78 -15.93 -35.42
CA ILE A 7 14.78 -16.97 -35.11
C ILE A 7 14.37 -16.92 -33.64
N LEU A 8 15.33 -16.81 -32.71
CA LEU A 8 15.06 -16.71 -31.28
C LEU A 8 14.26 -15.45 -30.94
N SER A 9 14.61 -14.31 -31.53
CA SER A 9 13.84 -13.06 -31.32
C SER A 9 12.40 -13.16 -31.83
N LEU A 10 12.19 -13.90 -32.92
CA LEU A 10 10.89 -14.09 -33.56
C LEU A 10 10.00 -15.02 -32.72
N LEU A 11 10.56 -16.12 -32.24
CA LEU A 11 9.89 -17.04 -31.32
C LEU A 11 9.53 -16.35 -29.99
N GLN A 12 10.42 -15.51 -29.47
CA GLN A 12 10.16 -14.75 -28.25
C GLN A 12 9.02 -13.74 -28.43
N ARG A 13 8.96 -13.03 -29.57
CA ARG A 13 7.85 -12.14 -29.91
C ARG A 13 6.54 -12.91 -30.10
N LEU A 14 6.57 -14.04 -30.80
CA LEU A 14 5.38 -14.88 -31.00
C LEU A 14 4.85 -15.42 -29.66
N HIS A 15 5.73 -15.88 -28.78
CA HIS A 15 5.36 -16.33 -27.44
C HIS A 15 4.75 -15.20 -26.61
N GLN A 16 5.29 -13.97 -26.67
CA GLN A 16 4.70 -12.80 -26.01
C GLN A 16 3.30 -12.49 -26.53
N VAL A 17 3.09 -12.55 -27.84
CA VAL A 17 1.76 -12.33 -28.46
C VAL A 17 0.77 -13.40 -28.03
N LEU A 18 1.15 -14.68 -28.06
CA LEU A 18 0.30 -15.78 -27.63
C LEU A 18 -0.01 -15.71 -26.13
N ALA A 19 0.95 -15.33 -25.29
CA ALA A 19 0.75 -15.14 -23.87
C ALA A 19 -0.29 -14.04 -23.59
N LEU A 20 -0.25 -12.93 -24.33
CA LEU A 20 -1.25 -11.85 -24.21
C LEU A 20 -2.65 -12.32 -24.59
N PHE A 21 -2.79 -13.11 -25.66
CA PHE A 21 -4.08 -13.69 -26.06
C PHE A 21 -4.66 -14.67 -25.02
N CYS A 22 -3.80 -15.40 -24.31
CA CYS A 22 -4.21 -16.36 -23.28
C CYS A 22 -4.35 -15.73 -21.88
N THR A 23 -3.97 -14.47 -21.70
CA THR A 23 -4.08 -13.79 -20.40
C THR A 23 -5.53 -13.33 -20.20
N PRO A 24 -6.22 -13.76 -19.12
CA PRO A 24 -7.56 -13.27 -18.84
C PRO A 24 -7.51 -11.78 -18.46
N ALA A 25 -8.61 -11.07 -18.72
CA ALA A 25 -8.76 -9.71 -18.21
C ALA A 25 -8.64 -9.71 -16.68
N PHE A 26 -7.92 -8.73 -16.13
CA PHE A 26 -7.79 -8.60 -14.69
C PHE A 26 -7.60 -7.16 -14.27
N HIS A 27 -7.95 -6.88 -13.01
CA HIS A 27 -7.82 -5.57 -12.40
C HIS A 27 -7.34 -5.73 -10.96
N VAL A 28 -6.16 -5.17 -10.70
CA VAL A 28 -5.63 -5.01 -9.36
C VAL A 28 -5.75 -3.55 -8.95
N GLU A 29 -6.30 -3.33 -7.77
CA GLU A 29 -6.49 -2.02 -7.17
C GLU A 29 -5.82 -2.01 -5.80
N GLN A 30 -5.08 -0.96 -5.46
CA GLN A 30 -4.47 -0.78 -4.16
C GLN A 30 -4.52 0.67 -3.67
N LEU A 31 -5.04 0.93 -2.48
CA LEU A 31 -4.89 2.25 -1.84
C LEU A 31 -3.40 2.55 -1.56
N LEU A 32 -2.91 3.76 -1.86
CA LEU A 32 -1.51 4.14 -1.63
C LEU A 32 -1.30 4.57 -0.18
N THR A 33 -0.23 4.06 0.43
CA THR A 33 0.11 4.36 1.82
C THR A 33 0.59 5.79 1.98
N GLY A 34 0.05 6.50 2.98
CA GLY A 34 0.44 7.88 3.29
C GLY A 34 -0.21 8.95 2.42
N GLU A 35 -1.11 8.55 1.51
CA GLU A 35 -1.90 9.45 0.68
C GLU A 35 -3.38 9.27 0.98
N ASP A 36 -4.11 10.38 1.14
CA ASP A 36 -5.53 10.31 1.44
C ASP A 36 -6.31 9.89 0.19
N ARG A 37 -7.01 8.76 0.28
CA ARG A 37 -7.91 8.19 -0.76
C ARG A 37 -7.28 7.97 -2.14
N ARG A 38 -5.96 8.04 -2.30
CA ARG A 38 -5.29 7.84 -3.58
C ARG A 38 -5.14 6.36 -3.88
N THR A 39 -5.69 5.88 -4.99
CA THR A 39 -5.73 4.46 -5.30
C THR A 39 -4.92 4.16 -6.55
N LEU A 40 -4.00 3.20 -6.48
CA LEU A 40 -3.19 2.70 -7.57
C LEU A 40 -3.89 1.52 -8.27
N HIS A 41 -3.95 1.58 -9.60
CA HIS A 41 -4.59 0.57 -10.43
C HIS A 41 -3.58 -0.04 -11.39
N LEU A 42 -3.66 -1.36 -11.59
CA LEU A 42 -3.10 -2.06 -12.73
C LEU A 42 -4.20 -2.90 -13.37
N VAL A 43 -4.50 -2.60 -14.62
CA VAL A 43 -5.58 -3.21 -15.40
C VAL A 43 -4.98 -3.86 -16.64
N PHE A 44 -5.49 -5.02 -17.01
CA PHE A 44 -5.28 -5.62 -18.31
C PHE A 44 -6.62 -5.98 -18.95
N CYS A 45 -6.85 -5.44 -20.13
CA CYS A 45 -7.95 -5.81 -21.01
C CYS A 45 -7.35 -6.39 -22.30
N PRO A 46 -7.73 -7.59 -22.77
CA PRO A 46 -7.13 -8.19 -23.97
C PRO A 46 -7.17 -7.31 -25.22
N ALA A 47 -8.20 -6.49 -25.38
CA ALA A 47 -8.35 -5.56 -26.51
C ALA A 47 -7.55 -4.26 -26.36
N GLU A 48 -7.28 -3.83 -25.13
CA GLU A 48 -6.74 -2.48 -24.84
C GLU A 48 -5.30 -2.53 -24.30
N GLY A 49 -4.85 -3.69 -23.85
CA GLY A 49 -3.54 -3.90 -23.24
C GLY A 49 -3.52 -3.56 -21.75
N PHE A 50 -2.34 -3.17 -21.26
CA PHE A 50 -2.16 -2.79 -19.85
C PHE A 50 -2.36 -1.30 -19.65
N SER A 51 -2.99 -0.95 -18.53
CA SER A 51 -3.05 0.40 -18.00
C SER A 51 -2.60 0.39 -16.54
N VAL A 52 -1.76 1.34 -16.17
CA VAL A 52 -1.33 1.56 -14.78
C VAL A 52 -1.50 3.04 -14.46
N TYR A 53 -2.22 3.36 -13.40
CA TYR A 53 -2.56 4.75 -13.06
C TYR A 53 -2.96 4.87 -11.60
N ALA A 54 -2.84 6.07 -11.05
CA ALA A 54 -3.45 6.41 -9.77
C ALA A 54 -4.79 7.13 -9.99
N THR A 55 -5.68 7.04 -9.01
CA THR A 55 -6.88 7.87 -8.88
C THR A 55 -6.78 8.69 -7.61
N TYR A 56 -7.36 9.89 -7.61
CA TYR A 56 -7.49 10.75 -6.43
C TYR A 56 -8.95 11.18 -6.28
N TRP A 57 -9.31 11.68 -5.10
CA TRP A 57 -10.65 12.18 -4.82
C TRP A 57 -10.61 13.71 -4.78
N PRO A 58 -11.18 14.40 -5.79
CA PRO A 58 -11.37 15.85 -5.72
C PRO A 58 -12.35 16.17 -4.58
N GLU A 59 -12.13 17.24 -3.83
CA GLU A 59 -13.02 17.65 -2.72
C GLU A 59 -14.44 18.01 -3.22
N ASP A 60 -14.54 18.42 -4.49
CA ASP A 60 -15.77 18.92 -5.12
C ASP A 60 -16.51 17.87 -5.97
N GLU A 61 -15.91 16.71 -6.22
CA GLU A 61 -16.48 15.67 -7.09
C GLU A 61 -16.72 14.38 -6.29
N GLY A 62 -17.94 13.84 -6.38
CA GLY A 62 -18.35 12.65 -5.62
C GLY A 62 -17.72 11.33 -6.09
N ASP A 63 -16.92 11.37 -7.16
CA ASP A 63 -16.32 10.20 -7.79
C ASP A 63 -14.78 10.35 -7.91
N PRO A 64 -14.02 9.25 -7.83
CA PRO A 64 -12.56 9.28 -8.00
C PRO A 64 -12.16 9.65 -9.43
N ALA A 65 -11.26 10.63 -9.55
CA ALA A 65 -10.69 11.07 -10.81
C ALA A 65 -9.36 10.37 -11.09
N VAL A 66 -9.05 10.08 -12.36
CA VAL A 66 -7.76 9.53 -12.78
C VAL A 66 -6.70 10.62 -12.73
N ASP A 67 -5.58 10.33 -12.09
CA ASP A 67 -4.38 11.16 -12.15
C ASP A 67 -3.64 10.90 -13.47
N THR A 68 -3.84 11.82 -14.42
CA THR A 68 -3.29 11.73 -15.77
C THR A 68 -1.76 11.77 -15.80
N ASP A 69 -1.12 12.39 -14.82
CA ASP A 69 0.35 12.47 -14.76
C ASP A 69 0.98 11.12 -14.43
N THR A 70 0.19 10.25 -13.81
CA THR A 70 0.61 8.89 -13.44
C THR A 70 0.15 7.81 -14.42
N TYR A 71 -0.65 8.18 -15.43
CA TYR A 71 -1.22 7.22 -16.35
C TYR A 71 -0.19 6.69 -17.35
N ALA A 72 -0.04 5.38 -17.41
CA ALA A 72 0.87 4.70 -18.33
C ALA A 72 0.20 3.50 -19.00
N THR A 73 0.58 3.23 -20.26
CA THR A 73 0.13 2.07 -21.05
C THR A 73 1.30 1.16 -21.47
N PRO A 74 1.87 0.37 -20.55
CA PRO A 74 3.03 -0.47 -20.85
C PRO A 74 2.69 -1.58 -21.85
N ARG A 75 3.60 -1.82 -22.80
CA ARG A 75 3.42 -2.85 -23.85
C ARG A 75 3.54 -4.30 -23.36
N SER A 76 3.90 -4.52 -22.10
CA SER A 76 4.16 -5.86 -21.57
C SER A 76 3.82 -5.95 -20.08
N LEU A 77 3.48 -7.16 -19.61
CA LEU A 77 3.22 -7.42 -18.19
C LEU A 77 4.40 -7.02 -17.32
N ARG A 78 5.64 -7.32 -17.75
CA ARG A 78 6.85 -6.91 -17.01
C ARG A 78 6.93 -5.39 -16.87
N GLY A 79 6.72 -4.66 -17.97
CA GLY A 79 6.70 -3.19 -17.94
C GLY A 79 5.59 -2.63 -17.05
N ALA A 80 4.41 -3.27 -17.04
CA ALA A 80 3.31 -2.91 -16.16
C ALA A 80 3.65 -3.15 -14.69
N LEU A 81 4.18 -4.33 -14.35
CA LEU A 81 4.61 -4.67 -12.99
C LEU A 81 5.75 -3.76 -12.49
N ASP A 82 6.72 -3.43 -13.35
CA ASP A 82 7.83 -2.53 -13.02
C ASP A 82 7.34 -1.10 -12.77
N HIS A 83 6.33 -0.62 -13.51
CA HIS A 83 5.73 0.69 -13.26
C HIS A 83 4.85 0.68 -12.01
N PHE A 84 3.98 -0.32 -11.86
CA PHE A 84 3.12 -0.51 -10.69
C PHE A 84 3.93 -0.59 -9.39
N ARG A 85 5.06 -1.29 -9.39
CA ARG A 85 5.97 -1.32 -8.22
C ARG A 85 6.61 0.04 -7.95
N ARG A 86 7.07 0.76 -8.98
CA ARG A 86 7.65 2.11 -8.84
C ARG A 86 6.65 3.12 -8.27
N MET A 87 5.37 2.93 -8.56
CA MET A 87 4.28 3.75 -8.02
C MET A 87 3.86 3.39 -6.59
N GLY A 88 4.51 2.42 -5.93
CA GLY A 88 4.24 2.09 -4.54
C GLY A 88 3.31 0.89 -4.34
N ALA A 89 3.13 0.02 -5.34
CA ALA A 89 2.42 -1.24 -5.13
C ALA A 89 3.11 -2.10 -4.05
N GLY A 90 2.32 -2.49 -3.05
CA GLY A 90 2.69 -3.41 -2.00
C GLY A 90 2.84 -4.84 -2.51
N GLU A 91 3.45 -5.69 -1.70
CA GLU A 91 3.80 -7.06 -2.10
C GLU A 91 2.59 -7.90 -2.50
N ALA A 92 1.48 -7.81 -1.76
CA ALA A 92 0.30 -8.61 -2.02
C ALA A 92 -0.40 -8.22 -3.34
N ALA A 93 -0.51 -6.92 -3.63
CA ALA A 93 -1.03 -6.41 -4.89
C ALA A 93 -0.13 -6.79 -6.07
N TRP A 94 1.18 -6.67 -5.89
CA TRP A 94 2.16 -7.05 -6.91
C TRP A 94 2.10 -8.55 -7.24
N GLN A 95 1.98 -9.42 -6.24
CA GLN A 95 1.86 -10.87 -6.43
C GLN A 95 0.55 -11.26 -7.16
N ARG A 96 -0.57 -10.59 -6.88
CA ARG A 96 -1.82 -10.81 -7.66
C ARG A 96 -1.69 -10.36 -9.10
N ALA A 97 -1.10 -9.19 -9.33
CA ALA A 97 -0.84 -8.70 -10.67
C ALA A 97 0.09 -9.64 -11.44
N GLN A 98 1.14 -10.17 -10.80
CA GLN A 98 2.05 -11.16 -11.38
C GLN A 98 1.31 -12.46 -11.76
N ALA A 99 0.36 -12.88 -10.94
CA ALA A 99 -0.49 -14.04 -11.22
C ALA A 99 -1.60 -13.76 -12.25
N CYS A 100 -1.70 -12.53 -12.79
CA CYS A 100 -2.77 -12.08 -13.69
C CYS A 100 -4.17 -12.32 -13.09
N ARG A 101 -4.33 -12.07 -11.79
CA ARG A 101 -5.59 -12.23 -11.07
C ARG A 101 -6.05 -10.89 -10.53
N SER A 102 -7.35 -10.63 -10.65
CA SER A 102 -7.95 -9.46 -10.04
C SER A 102 -7.84 -9.52 -8.52
N GLY A 103 -7.81 -8.36 -7.90
CA GLY A 103 -7.80 -8.22 -6.45
C GLY A 103 -7.85 -6.76 -6.01
N GLN A 104 -8.64 -6.49 -4.99
CA GLN A 104 -8.69 -5.18 -4.36
C GLN A 104 -7.91 -5.23 -3.04
N PHE A 105 -7.01 -4.28 -2.87
CA PHE A 105 -6.10 -4.16 -1.76
C PHE A 105 -6.35 -2.82 -1.09
N LEU A 106 -7.18 -2.84 -0.07
CA LEU A 106 -7.39 -1.69 0.78
C LEU A 106 -6.12 -1.50 1.64
N ALA A 107 -5.05 -0.93 1.10
CA ALA A 107 -3.94 -0.46 1.92
C ALA A 107 -4.30 0.89 2.55
N ASN A 108 -5.30 0.84 3.43
CA ASN A 108 -5.30 1.47 4.74
C ASN A 108 -6.60 1.03 5.44
N HIS A 109 -6.52 -0.08 6.16
CA HIS A 109 -6.84 0.12 7.56
C HIS A 109 -5.69 0.97 8.10
N SER A 110 -5.81 2.30 8.12
CA SER A 110 -4.83 3.11 8.82
C SER A 110 -4.73 2.52 10.22
N ALA A 111 -3.61 1.85 10.50
CA ALA A 111 -3.32 1.33 11.81
C ALA A 111 -3.03 2.56 12.67
N VAL A 112 -4.09 3.12 13.25
CA VAL A 112 -3.99 4.32 14.07
C VAL A 112 -3.86 3.91 15.51
N LEU A 113 -2.85 4.43 16.17
CA LEU A 113 -2.72 4.38 17.62
C LEU A 113 -3.11 5.74 18.18
N LEU A 114 -4.22 5.82 18.91
CA LEU A 114 -4.57 7.00 19.69
C LEU A 114 -3.83 6.97 21.03
N VAL A 115 -3.23 8.10 21.39
CA VAL A 115 -2.50 8.31 22.63
C VAL A 115 -3.09 9.50 23.37
N ALA A 116 -3.48 9.30 24.64
CA ALA A 116 -3.94 10.38 25.49
C ALA A 116 -2.77 11.24 25.98
N THR A 117 -2.87 12.57 25.84
CA THR A 117 -1.89 13.56 26.33
C THR A 117 -2.56 14.60 27.22
N SER A 118 -1.79 15.48 27.86
CA SER A 118 -2.33 16.63 28.61
C SER A 118 -3.20 17.58 27.77
N TYR A 119 -3.02 17.56 26.43
CA TYR A 119 -3.72 18.44 25.49
C TYR A 119 -4.83 17.71 24.71
N GLY A 120 -5.24 16.52 25.17
CA GLY A 120 -6.21 15.66 24.52
C GLY A 120 -5.59 14.48 23.77
N GLU A 121 -6.40 13.80 22.97
CA GLU A 121 -5.98 12.61 22.23
C GLU A 121 -5.20 12.98 20.97
N LYS A 122 -4.13 12.23 20.70
CA LYS A 122 -3.29 12.37 19.51
C LYS A 122 -3.23 11.06 18.74
N ALA A 123 -3.57 11.14 17.47
CA ALA A 123 -3.53 10.00 16.55
C ALA A 123 -2.13 9.80 15.96
N ARG A 124 -1.71 8.53 15.86
CA ARG A 124 -0.46 8.12 15.21
C ARG A 124 -0.77 7.08 14.14
N ASP A 125 -0.68 7.49 12.88
CA ASP A 125 -0.73 6.55 11.76
C ASP A 125 0.61 5.82 11.65
N LEU A 126 0.62 4.53 11.94
CA LEU A 126 1.82 3.70 11.91
C LEU A 126 2.44 3.61 10.50
N HIS A 127 1.65 3.80 9.44
CA HIS A 127 2.13 3.79 8.06
C HIS A 127 2.80 5.11 7.65
N GLY A 128 2.64 6.17 8.45
CA GLY A 128 3.29 7.47 8.24
C GLY A 128 4.77 7.53 8.66
N TYR A 129 5.35 6.45 9.19
CA TYR A 129 6.75 6.40 9.63
C TYR A 129 7.61 5.58 8.67
N SER A 130 8.75 6.16 8.27
CA SER A 130 9.74 5.49 7.42
C SER A 130 10.43 4.29 8.09
N ASN A 131 10.46 4.25 9.43
CA ASN A 131 10.98 3.14 10.21
C ASN A 131 10.43 3.14 11.66
N MET A 132 10.65 2.03 12.37
CA MET A 132 10.23 1.85 13.75
C MET A 132 10.82 2.91 14.70
N GLN A 133 12.10 3.26 14.53
CA GLN A 133 12.79 4.17 15.44
C GLN A 133 12.15 5.58 15.39
N ALA A 134 11.77 6.04 14.20
CA ALA A 134 11.08 7.31 14.01
C ALA A 134 9.69 7.30 14.68
N PHE A 135 8.95 6.20 14.56
CA PHE A 135 7.70 6.02 15.29
C PHE A 135 7.92 6.08 16.81
N LEU A 136 8.85 5.27 17.34
CA LEU A 136 9.08 5.15 18.77
C LEU A 136 9.52 6.48 19.38
N ALA A 137 10.44 7.20 18.74
CA ALA A 137 10.91 8.50 19.23
C ALA A 137 9.75 9.50 19.40
N ALA A 138 8.80 9.49 18.48
CA ALA A 138 7.69 10.41 18.52
C ALA A 138 6.50 9.89 19.34
N PHE A 139 6.36 8.58 19.53
CA PHE A 139 5.52 7.98 20.56
C PHE A 139 6.00 8.37 21.97
N THR A 140 7.30 8.21 22.25
CA THR A 140 7.90 8.60 23.53
C THR A 140 7.67 10.08 23.83
N ARG A 141 7.89 10.96 22.85
CA ARG A 141 7.62 12.40 23.01
C ARG A 141 6.16 12.70 23.39
N LEU A 142 5.21 11.90 22.93
CA LEU A 142 3.79 12.07 23.29
C LEU A 142 3.46 11.50 24.66
N ASP A 143 4.03 10.34 25.04
CA ASP A 143 3.87 9.81 26.42
C ASP A 143 4.50 10.76 27.46
N GLU A 144 5.58 11.46 27.11
CA GLU A 144 6.20 12.51 27.94
C GLU A 144 5.32 13.76 28.10
N GLN A 145 4.38 14.02 27.18
CA GLN A 145 3.42 15.13 27.24
C GLN A 145 2.16 14.80 28.06
N ARG A 146 2.16 13.70 28.79
CA ARG A 146 1.06 13.28 29.66
C ARG A 146 1.22 13.87 31.06
N GLU A 147 0.11 14.25 31.68
CA GLU A 147 0.12 14.69 33.08
C GLU A 147 0.60 13.57 34.01
N PRO A 148 1.42 13.88 35.03
CA PRO A 148 1.76 12.92 36.07
C PRO A 148 0.50 12.35 36.73
N GLY A 149 0.26 11.04 36.56
CA GLY A 149 -0.87 10.32 37.17
C GLY A 149 -2.08 10.08 36.27
N GLN A 150 -2.14 10.65 35.06
CA GLN A 150 -3.20 10.30 34.10
C GLN A 150 -3.04 8.85 33.65
N PRO A 151 -4.07 8.00 33.58
CA PRO A 151 -3.89 6.63 33.09
C PRO A 151 -3.40 6.62 31.64
N ARG A 152 -2.47 5.70 31.32
CA ARG A 152 -2.07 5.47 29.92
C ARG A 152 -3.21 4.76 29.20
N SER A 153 -3.76 5.40 28.19
CA SER A 153 -4.76 4.80 27.30
C SER A 153 -4.19 4.73 25.90
N LEU A 154 -4.26 3.53 25.30
CA LEU A 154 -3.90 3.27 23.92
C LEU A 154 -5.08 2.60 23.24
N ILE A 155 -5.62 3.26 22.23
CA ILE A 155 -6.73 2.75 21.44
C ILE A 155 -6.22 2.49 20.02
N GLY A 156 -6.46 1.29 19.51
CA GLY A 156 -6.11 0.92 18.15
C GLY A 156 -7.29 1.10 17.21
N TYR A 157 -7.04 1.61 16.01
CA TYR A 157 -8.02 1.57 14.93
C TYR A 157 -7.45 0.87 13.70
N SER A 158 -8.32 0.16 13.02
CA SER A 158 -8.10 -0.49 11.73
C SER A 158 -9.11 0.06 10.74
N GLY A 159 -8.76 1.19 10.09
CA GLY A 159 -9.75 1.98 9.35
C GLY A 159 -10.72 2.64 10.33
N SER A 160 -12.02 2.40 10.20
CA SER A 160 -13.06 2.96 11.10
C SER A 160 -13.37 2.09 12.33
N HIS A 161 -12.74 0.92 12.47
CA HIS A 161 -13.06 -0.02 13.55
C HIS A 161 -12.03 0.06 14.67
N GLU A 162 -12.52 0.18 15.90
CA GLU A 162 -11.69 0.04 17.10
C GLU A 162 -11.26 -1.42 17.28
N VAL A 163 -9.98 -1.62 17.58
CA VAL A 163 -9.36 -2.92 17.82
C VAL A 163 -8.42 -2.83 19.02
N ALA A 164 -8.05 -3.98 19.59
CA ALA A 164 -7.00 -4.03 20.60
C ALA A 164 -5.73 -3.37 20.03
N TRP A 165 -5.13 -2.45 20.78
CA TRP A 165 -3.98 -1.68 20.28
C TRP A 165 -2.81 -2.58 19.85
N GLN A 166 -2.67 -3.77 20.46
CA GLN A 166 -1.66 -4.74 20.06
C GLN A 166 -1.87 -5.26 18.63
N ALA A 167 -3.13 -5.40 18.20
CA ALA A 167 -3.51 -5.92 16.90
C ALA A 167 -3.24 -4.92 15.76
N VAL A 168 -3.14 -3.62 16.04
CA VAL A 168 -2.76 -2.63 15.00
C VAL A 168 -1.36 -2.88 14.45
N PHE A 169 -0.51 -3.57 15.23
CA PHE A 169 0.85 -3.90 14.82
C PHE A 169 0.94 -5.14 13.93
N ASP A 170 -0.11 -5.94 13.80
CA ASP A 170 -0.08 -7.17 12.99
C ASP A 170 0.07 -6.87 11.49
N ASN A 171 -0.27 -5.64 11.08
CA ASN A 171 -0.27 -5.19 9.69
C ASN A 171 0.95 -4.34 9.30
N VAL A 172 1.96 -4.18 10.18
CA VAL A 172 3.16 -3.37 9.90
C VAL A 172 4.46 -4.19 9.95
N PRO A 173 5.49 -3.84 9.15
CA PRO A 173 6.71 -4.67 9.00
C PRO A 173 7.49 -4.93 10.29
N TRP A 174 7.37 -4.03 11.27
CA TRP A 174 8.08 -4.06 12.55
C TRP A 174 7.22 -4.66 13.69
N GLY A 175 6.00 -5.11 13.38
CA GLY A 175 4.90 -5.43 14.28
C GLY A 175 5.27 -5.97 15.67
N PRO A 176 5.79 -7.20 15.82
CA PRO A 176 6.07 -7.76 17.13
C PRO A 176 7.17 -7.03 17.93
N VAL A 177 8.15 -6.44 17.25
CA VAL A 177 9.24 -5.69 17.90
C VAL A 177 8.70 -4.37 18.42
N ALA A 178 7.94 -3.66 17.58
CA ALA A 178 7.21 -2.44 17.91
C ALA A 178 6.39 -2.58 19.18
N ARG A 179 5.54 -3.62 19.19
CA ARG A 179 4.61 -3.92 20.26
C ARG A 179 5.33 -4.11 21.58
N ARG A 180 6.44 -4.86 21.58
CA ARG A 180 7.27 -5.06 22.79
C ARG A 180 7.87 -3.76 23.30
N GLN A 181 8.32 -2.87 22.41
CA GLN A 181 8.89 -1.59 22.80
C GLN A 181 7.83 -0.64 23.36
N VAL A 182 6.65 -0.56 22.73
CA VAL A 182 5.53 0.21 23.27
C VAL A 182 5.11 -0.34 24.63
N HIS A 183 4.96 -1.66 24.77
CA HIS A 183 4.67 -2.32 26.05
C HIS A 183 5.73 -1.99 27.12
N ALA A 184 7.01 -2.00 26.77
CA ALA A 184 8.09 -1.64 27.70
C ALA A 184 8.05 -0.17 28.13
N LEU A 185 7.64 0.74 27.22
CA LEU A 185 7.52 2.17 27.52
C LEU A 185 6.30 2.48 28.40
N THR A 186 5.18 1.80 28.14
CA THR A 186 3.89 2.12 28.78
C THR A 186 3.54 1.24 29.97
N GLY A 187 4.05 0.01 30.03
CA GLY A 187 3.66 -1.00 31.02
C GLY A 187 2.24 -1.54 30.84
N LEU A 188 1.63 -1.34 29.66
CA LEU A 188 0.27 -1.78 29.31
C LEU A 188 0.25 -3.16 28.65
#